data_AF-A0A6J1XMN9-F1
#
_entry.id   AF-A0A6J1XMN9-F1
#
_cell.length_a   1.000
_cell.length_b   1.000
_cell.length_c   1.000
_cell.angle_alpha   90.00
_cell.angle_beta   90.00
_cell.angle_gamma   90.00
#
_symmetry.space_group_name_H-M   'P 1'
#
loop_
_entity.id
_entity.type
_entity.pdbx_description
1 polymer ?
#
loop_
_entity_poly.entity_id
_entity_poly.type
_entity_poly.pdbx_seq_one_letter_code
_entity_poly.pdbx_strand_id
1 'polypeptide(L)'
;MVEKEEAGGGISEEEAAQYDRQIRLWGLEAQKRLRASRVLLVGMKGLGAEIAKNLILAGVKGLTMLDPEQVSPEDPGAQFLIRTGSVGRNRAEASLERAQNLNPMVDVKVDTENIEKKPESFFTQFDAVCLTCCSRDVIVKVDQICHKNSIKFFTGDVFGYHGYTFANLGEHEFVEEKTKVAKVSQGVEDGPDTKRAKLDSSETTMVKKALSQTFKYHQSVHLGLNAVPSPHGDKRKHACRTDVVCGPIWASSIWSSMRTTVLEQRPSLLHKMNLGGIVR
;
A
#
# COMPACT_ATOMS: atom_id res chain seq x y z
N MET A 1 -26.17 10.83 -33.55
CA MET A 1 -24.95 10.12 -33.12
C MET A 1 -24.29 11.00 -32.07
N VAL A 2 -24.47 10.66 -30.79
CA VAL A 2 -23.78 11.37 -29.71
C VAL A 2 -22.44 10.70 -29.57
N GLU A 3 -21.39 11.37 -30.06
CA GLU A 3 -20.02 10.96 -29.85
C GLU A 3 -19.75 10.99 -28.34
N LYS A 4 -19.44 9.82 -27.79
CA LYS A 4 -19.12 9.63 -26.38
C LYS A 4 -17.68 10.10 -26.20
N GLU A 5 -17.48 11.19 -25.49
CA GLU A 5 -16.16 11.63 -25.05
C GLU A 5 -15.52 10.51 -24.20
N GLU A 6 -14.60 9.74 -24.79
CA GLU A 6 -13.68 8.90 -24.03
C GLU A 6 -12.59 9.78 -23.43
N ALA A 7 -12.86 10.30 -22.22
CA ALA A 7 -11.78 10.67 -21.32
C ALA A 7 -11.04 9.36 -20.94
N GLY A 8 -9.75 9.24 -21.30
CA GLY A 8 -8.89 8.07 -21.12
C GLY A 8 -8.65 7.61 -19.68
N GLY A 9 -9.71 7.21 -18.99
CA GLY A 9 -9.74 6.79 -17.58
C GLY A 9 -10.79 5.69 -17.32
N GLY A 10 -11.20 4.96 -18.36
CA GLY A 10 -12.03 3.77 -18.24
C GLY A 10 -11.23 2.56 -17.76
N ILE A 11 -11.87 1.72 -16.95
CA ILE A 11 -11.40 0.37 -16.65
C ILE A 11 -11.94 -0.52 -17.79
N SER A 12 -11.11 -1.43 -18.32
CA SER A 12 -11.56 -2.34 -19.40
C SER A 12 -12.65 -3.29 -18.89
N GLU A 13 -13.41 -3.92 -19.79
CA GLU A 13 -14.43 -4.90 -19.39
C GLU A 13 -13.81 -6.10 -18.64
N GLU A 14 -12.65 -6.56 -19.11
CA GLU A 14 -11.88 -7.63 -18.45
C GLU A 14 -11.43 -7.21 -17.04
N GLU A 15 -10.89 -6.00 -16.89
CA GLU A 15 -10.50 -5.46 -15.59
C GLU A 15 -11.69 -5.27 -14.65
N ALA A 16 -12.83 -4.82 -15.17
CA ALA A 16 -14.05 -4.64 -14.40
C ALA A 16 -14.57 -5.98 -13.87
N ALA A 17 -14.50 -7.04 -14.68
CA ALA A 17 -14.86 -8.39 -14.26
C ALA A 17 -13.87 -8.94 -13.22
N GLN A 18 -12.56 -8.79 -13.45
CA GLN A 18 -11.51 -9.27 -12.54
C GLN A 18 -11.57 -8.56 -11.17
N TYR A 19 -11.80 -7.25 -11.16
CA TYR A 19 -11.84 -6.44 -9.95
C TYR A 19 -13.26 -6.22 -9.39
N ASP A 20 -14.29 -6.91 -9.88
CA ASP A 20 -15.68 -6.72 -9.44
C ASP A 20 -15.82 -6.77 -7.90
N ARG A 21 -15.19 -7.76 -7.26
CA ARG A 21 -15.28 -7.96 -5.80
C ARG A 21 -14.64 -6.84 -5.00
N GLN A 22 -13.49 -6.33 -5.45
CA GLN A 22 -12.81 -5.23 -4.77
C GLN A 22 -13.46 -3.87 -5.07
N ILE A 23 -13.96 -3.67 -6.30
CA ILE A 23 -14.73 -2.48 -6.68
C ILE A 23 -15.99 -2.36 -5.83
N ARG A 24 -16.68 -3.46 -5.52
CA ARG A 24 -17.84 -3.46 -4.60
C ARG A 24 -17.49 -3.03 -3.18
N LEU A 25 -16.22 -3.18 -2.78
CA LEU A 25 -15.76 -2.87 -1.43
C LEU A 25 -15.29 -1.41 -1.28
N TRP A 26 -14.49 -0.90 -2.23
CA TRP A 26 -13.90 0.44 -2.14
C TRP A 26 -14.37 1.43 -3.20
N GLY A 27 -15.20 0.99 -4.14
CA GLY A 27 -15.74 1.82 -5.21
C GLY A 27 -14.84 1.93 -6.45
N LEU A 28 -15.46 2.28 -7.58
CA LEU A 28 -14.78 2.35 -8.88
C LEU A 28 -13.68 3.42 -8.93
N GLU A 29 -13.93 4.60 -8.33
CA GLU A 29 -12.97 5.70 -8.34
C GLU A 29 -11.70 5.38 -7.55
N ALA A 30 -11.84 4.65 -6.44
CA ALA A 30 -10.70 4.15 -5.68
C ALA A 30 -9.87 3.19 -6.53
N GLN A 31 -10.52 2.25 -7.23
CA GLN A 31 -9.83 1.33 -8.15
C GLN A 31 -9.08 2.06 -9.27
N LYS A 32 -9.67 3.11 -9.85
CA LYS A 32 -9.00 3.92 -10.89
C LYS A 32 -7.72 4.58 -10.37
N ARG A 33 -7.74 5.09 -9.14
CA ARG A 33 -6.54 5.68 -8.49
C ARG A 33 -5.46 4.64 -8.27
N LEU A 34 -5.83 3.45 -7.81
CA LEU A 34 -4.90 2.33 -7.66
C LEU A 34 -4.25 1.96 -8.99
N ARG A 35 -5.04 1.83 -10.07
CA ARG A 35 -4.57 1.53 -11.43
C ARG A 35 -3.66 2.62 -12.02
N ALA A 36 -3.71 3.84 -11.49
CA ALA A 36 -2.83 4.93 -11.91
C ALA A 36 -1.51 4.99 -11.12
N SER A 37 -1.42 4.29 -9.98
CA SER A 37 -0.33 4.43 -9.02
C SER A 37 0.82 3.45 -9.24
N ARG A 38 2.06 3.91 -9.14
CA ARG A 38 3.29 3.12 -9.19
C ARG A 38 3.94 3.00 -7.82
N VAL A 39 4.39 1.80 -7.48
CA VAL A 39 4.97 1.50 -6.17
C VAL A 39 6.40 0.97 -6.33
N LEU A 40 7.30 1.48 -5.49
CA LEU A 40 8.64 0.90 -5.27
C LEU A 40 8.60 0.02 -4.03
N LEU A 41 9.02 -1.23 -4.16
CA LEU A 41 9.19 -2.17 -3.05
C LEU A 41 10.65 -2.60 -2.96
N VAL A 42 11.27 -2.35 -1.81
CA VAL A 42 12.66 -2.72 -1.53
C VAL A 42 12.71 -3.93 -0.61
N GLY A 43 13.51 -4.93 -0.99
CA GLY A 43 13.71 -6.18 -0.27
C GLY A 43 12.68 -7.24 -0.67
N MET A 44 13.16 -8.33 -1.28
CA MET A 44 12.34 -9.43 -1.82
C MET A 44 12.48 -10.73 -1.02
N LYS A 45 12.51 -10.61 0.31
CA LYS A 45 12.38 -11.75 1.24
C LYS A 45 10.90 -12.11 1.46
N GLY A 46 10.59 -12.94 2.45
CA GLY A 46 9.21 -13.41 2.71
C GLY A 46 8.18 -12.28 2.85
N LEU A 47 8.47 -11.23 3.64
CA LEU A 47 7.57 -10.09 3.79
C LEU A 47 7.38 -9.32 2.47
N GLY A 48 8.48 -9.05 1.75
CA GLY A 48 8.44 -8.39 0.45
C GLY A 48 7.62 -9.17 -0.58
N ALA A 49 7.76 -10.49 -0.65
CA ALA A 49 6.98 -11.33 -1.55
C ALA A 49 5.47 -11.25 -1.28
N GLU A 50 5.06 -11.23 -0.01
CA GLU A 50 3.66 -11.08 0.38
C GLU A 50 3.11 -9.69 0.03
N ILE A 51 3.88 -8.62 0.27
CA ILE A 51 3.52 -7.25 -0.11
C ILE A 51 3.39 -7.15 -1.64
N ALA A 52 4.36 -7.67 -2.39
CA ALA A 52 4.36 -7.68 -3.85
C ALA A 52 3.11 -8.37 -4.40
N LYS A 53 2.81 -9.58 -3.91
CA LYS A 53 1.61 -10.33 -4.30
C LYS A 53 0.34 -9.53 -4.06
N ASN A 54 0.20 -8.91 -2.88
CA ASN A 54 -0.99 -8.13 -2.55
C ASN A 54 -1.14 -6.89 -3.46
N LEU A 55 -0.05 -6.17 -3.74
CA LEU A 55 -0.07 -5.00 -4.63
C LEU A 55 -0.39 -5.39 -6.08
N ILE A 56 0.21 -6.48 -6.57
CA ILE A 56 -0.01 -6.97 -7.95
C ILE A 56 -1.46 -7.45 -8.12
N LEU A 57 -1.98 -8.26 -7.19
CA LEU A 57 -3.36 -8.76 -7.27
C LEU A 57 -4.40 -7.64 -7.13
N ALA A 58 -4.08 -6.57 -6.40
CA ALA A 58 -4.99 -5.44 -6.28
C ALA A 58 -5.04 -4.56 -7.54
N GLY A 59 -4.03 -4.66 -8.42
CA GLY A 59 -4.03 -3.97 -9.72
C GLY A 59 -3.47 -2.55 -9.66
N VAL A 60 -2.28 -2.38 -9.06
CA VAL A 60 -1.50 -1.13 -9.22
C VAL A 60 -1.08 -0.93 -10.67
N LYS A 61 -0.74 0.30 -11.09
CA LYS A 61 -0.21 0.56 -12.43
C LYS A 61 1.06 -0.24 -12.72
N GLY A 62 1.94 -0.29 -11.73
CA GLY A 62 3.21 -0.99 -11.82
C GLY A 62 3.90 -1.09 -10.48
N LEU A 63 4.69 -2.15 -10.35
CA LEU A 63 5.48 -2.45 -9.15
C LEU A 63 6.94 -2.61 -9.57
N THR A 64 7.84 -1.82 -8.98
CA THR A 64 9.28 -2.07 -9.11
C THR A 64 9.78 -2.78 -7.86
N MET A 65 10.28 -4.01 -8.05
CA MET A 65 10.92 -4.80 -7.01
C MET A 65 12.43 -4.54 -7.04
N LEU A 66 12.95 -3.93 -5.99
CA LEU A 66 14.38 -3.63 -5.85
C LEU A 66 14.99 -4.51 -4.77
N ASP A 67 15.97 -5.33 -5.14
CA ASP A 67 16.75 -6.11 -4.18
C ASP A 67 18.16 -6.32 -4.75
N PRO A 68 19.23 -5.83 -4.09
CA PRO A 68 20.59 -6.06 -4.56
C PRO A 68 21.14 -7.45 -4.23
N GLU A 69 20.46 -8.20 -3.38
CA GLU A 69 20.98 -9.47 -2.85
C GLU A 69 20.71 -10.66 -3.76
N GLN A 70 21.55 -11.68 -3.63
CA GLN A 70 21.36 -12.97 -4.30
C GLN A 70 20.48 -13.91 -3.48
N VAL A 71 19.84 -14.84 -4.18
CA VAL A 71 19.06 -15.94 -3.62
C VAL A 71 20.00 -16.86 -2.84
N SER A 72 19.76 -16.97 -1.55
CA SER A 72 20.40 -17.90 -0.63
C SER A 72 19.76 -19.30 -0.71
N PRO A 73 20.42 -20.36 -0.23
CA PRO A 73 19.84 -21.71 -0.20
C PRO A 73 18.53 -21.82 0.58
N GLU A 74 18.29 -20.91 1.54
CA GLU A 74 17.08 -20.91 2.38
C GLU A 74 15.88 -20.22 1.72
N ASP A 75 16.12 -19.29 0.79
CA ASP A 75 15.08 -18.44 0.21
C ASP A 75 13.98 -19.22 -0.54
N PRO A 76 14.26 -20.24 -1.38
CA PRO A 76 13.19 -20.96 -2.09
C PRO A 76 12.19 -21.69 -1.18
N GLY A 77 12.56 -21.97 0.07
CA GLY A 77 11.66 -22.58 1.06
C GLY A 77 10.83 -21.56 1.83
N ALA A 78 11.24 -20.29 1.85
CA ALA A 78 10.61 -19.22 2.62
C ALA A 78 9.90 -18.17 1.74
N GLN A 79 10.11 -18.21 0.43
CA GLN A 79 9.65 -17.19 -0.52
C GLN A 79 9.05 -17.88 -1.76
N PHE A 80 7.74 -17.68 -1.99
CA PHE A 80 6.97 -18.44 -2.98
C PHE A 80 7.09 -17.94 -4.44
N LEU A 81 7.57 -16.72 -4.66
CA LEU A 81 7.85 -16.15 -5.99
C LEU A 81 9.16 -16.66 -6.58
N ILE A 82 10.08 -17.16 -5.76
CA ILE A 82 11.36 -17.73 -6.19
C ILE A 82 11.18 -19.22 -6.49
N ARG A 83 11.65 -19.66 -7.66
CA ARG A 83 11.63 -21.08 -8.04
C ARG A 83 12.78 -21.85 -7.39
N THR A 84 12.53 -23.10 -7.01
CA THR A 84 13.59 -24.05 -6.62
C THR A 84 14.65 -24.17 -7.72
N GLY A 85 15.93 -24.00 -7.37
CA GLY A 85 17.04 -23.96 -8.33
C GLY A 85 17.48 -22.57 -8.76
N SER A 86 16.93 -21.49 -8.17
CA SER A 86 17.34 -20.10 -8.48
C SER A 86 18.49 -19.59 -7.60
N VAL A 87 19.12 -20.44 -6.80
CA VAL A 87 20.21 -20.08 -5.89
C VAL A 87 21.36 -19.43 -6.67
N GLY A 88 21.87 -18.31 -6.17
CA GLY A 88 22.92 -17.51 -6.82
C GLY A 88 22.43 -16.47 -7.85
N ARG A 89 21.16 -16.51 -8.28
CA ARG A 89 20.56 -15.42 -9.05
C ARG A 89 20.20 -14.24 -8.14
N ASN A 90 19.98 -13.05 -8.70
CA ASN A 90 19.44 -11.93 -7.93
C ASN A 90 18.00 -12.25 -7.45
N ARG A 91 17.65 -11.87 -6.21
CA ARG A 91 16.33 -12.20 -5.62
C ARG A 91 15.15 -11.55 -6.33
N ALA A 92 15.28 -10.28 -6.73
CA ALA A 92 14.22 -9.58 -7.44
C ALA A 92 14.02 -10.16 -8.85
N GLU A 93 15.11 -10.45 -9.57
CA GLU A 93 15.05 -11.11 -10.88
C GLU A 93 14.45 -12.52 -10.80
N ALA A 94 14.85 -13.31 -9.79
CA ALA A 94 14.33 -14.66 -9.57
C ALA A 94 12.83 -14.67 -9.22
N SER A 95 12.30 -13.54 -8.73
CA SER A 95 10.88 -13.39 -8.37
C SER A 95 10.01 -12.88 -9.54
N LEU A 96 10.61 -12.29 -10.58
CA LEU A 96 9.90 -11.55 -11.63
C LEU A 96 8.86 -12.39 -12.36
N GLU A 97 9.25 -13.57 -12.86
CA GLU A 97 8.38 -14.42 -13.69
C GLU A 97 7.09 -14.77 -12.94
N ARG A 98 7.20 -15.27 -11.70
CA ARG A 98 6.02 -15.63 -10.90
C ARG A 98 5.23 -14.40 -10.46
N ALA A 99 5.89 -13.29 -10.14
CA ALA A 99 5.22 -12.05 -9.75
C ALA A 99 4.38 -11.49 -10.91
N GLN A 100 4.96 -11.40 -12.11
CA GLN A 100 4.27 -10.90 -13.30
C GLN A 100 3.06 -11.79 -13.68
N ASN A 101 3.18 -13.10 -13.52
CA ASN A 101 2.10 -14.06 -13.80
C ASN A 101 0.90 -13.94 -12.84
N LEU A 102 1.05 -13.28 -11.68
CA LEU A 102 -0.08 -13.05 -10.78
C LEU A 102 -1.13 -12.12 -11.39
N ASN A 103 -0.70 -11.15 -12.20
CA ASN A 103 -1.59 -10.21 -12.85
C ASN A 103 -0.93 -9.59 -14.09
N PRO A 104 -1.32 -10.01 -15.32
CA PRO A 104 -0.77 -9.46 -16.57
C PRO A 104 -1.02 -7.96 -16.77
N MET A 105 -1.99 -7.37 -16.04
CA MET A 105 -2.35 -5.95 -16.16
C MET A 105 -1.40 -5.02 -15.41
N VAL A 106 -0.52 -5.56 -14.55
CA VAL A 106 0.44 -4.78 -13.75
C VAL A 106 1.82 -4.84 -14.40
N ASP A 107 2.45 -3.67 -14.63
CA ASP A 107 3.84 -3.58 -15.11
C ASP A 107 4.82 -3.89 -13.96
N VAL A 108 5.30 -5.13 -13.86
CA VAL A 108 6.27 -5.53 -12.83
C VAL A 108 7.69 -5.39 -13.37
N LYS A 109 8.49 -4.55 -12.68
CA LYS A 109 9.89 -4.28 -13.01
C LYS A 109 10.82 -4.73 -11.90
N VAL A 110 12.08 -4.93 -12.27
CA VAL A 110 13.15 -5.31 -11.35
C VAL A 110 14.27 -4.29 -11.39
N ASP A 111 14.84 -4.01 -10.22
CA ASP A 111 16.07 -3.25 -10.06
C ASP A 111 17.01 -4.02 -9.11
N THR A 112 18.27 -4.18 -9.52
CA THR A 112 19.26 -4.99 -8.80
C THR A 112 20.32 -4.14 -8.11
N GLU A 113 20.23 -2.82 -8.20
CA GLU A 113 21.20 -1.93 -7.55
C GLU A 113 20.86 -1.73 -6.06
N ASN A 114 21.87 -1.30 -5.29
CA ASN A 114 21.68 -0.98 -3.89
C ASN A 114 20.91 0.34 -3.73
N ILE A 115 19.83 0.31 -2.94
CA ILE A 115 18.97 1.46 -2.63
C ILE A 115 19.75 2.67 -2.08
N GLU A 116 20.83 2.44 -1.34
CA GLU A 116 21.67 3.51 -0.79
C GLU A 116 22.34 4.38 -1.85
N LYS A 117 22.60 3.80 -3.02
CA LYS A 117 23.28 4.44 -4.15
C LYS A 117 22.30 5.13 -5.10
N LYS A 118 20.99 4.95 -4.92
CA LYS A 118 19.98 5.57 -5.80
C LYS A 118 19.92 7.08 -5.58
N PRO A 119 19.92 7.89 -6.65
CA PRO A 119 19.75 9.34 -6.55
C PRO A 119 18.32 9.69 -6.14
N GLU A 120 18.09 10.89 -5.59
CA GLU A 120 16.73 11.32 -5.20
C GLU A 120 15.74 11.29 -6.38
N SER A 121 16.22 11.61 -7.60
CA SER A 121 15.43 11.57 -8.84
C SER A 121 14.90 10.18 -9.21
N PHE A 122 15.48 9.11 -8.66
CA PHE A 122 14.95 7.76 -8.85
C PHE A 122 13.60 7.58 -8.15
N PHE A 123 13.40 8.23 -7.00
CA PHE A 123 12.21 8.03 -6.17
C PHE A 123 10.99 8.79 -6.73
N THR A 124 11.20 9.90 -7.42
CA THR A 124 10.13 10.78 -7.93
C THR A 124 9.24 10.16 -9.00
N GLN A 125 9.58 8.97 -9.51
CA GLN A 125 8.74 8.23 -10.46
C GLN A 125 7.67 7.36 -9.79
N PHE A 126 7.68 7.26 -8.46
CA PHE A 126 6.79 6.41 -7.66
C PHE A 126 5.86 7.26 -6.80
N ASP A 127 4.62 6.80 -6.64
CA ASP A 127 3.62 7.43 -5.77
C ASP A 127 3.77 6.97 -4.32
N ALA A 128 4.26 5.74 -4.12
CA ALA A 128 4.54 5.16 -2.82
C ALA A 128 5.84 4.34 -2.83
N VAL A 129 6.57 4.38 -1.72
CA VAL A 129 7.81 3.64 -1.49
C VAL A 129 7.66 2.79 -0.23
N CYS A 130 8.01 1.52 -0.33
CA CYS A 130 7.94 0.56 0.76
C CYS A 130 9.29 -0.12 0.98
N LEU A 131 9.84 0.03 2.19
CA LEU A 131 11.10 -0.60 2.56
C LEU A 131 10.89 -1.79 3.47
N THR A 132 11.55 -2.89 3.13
CA THR A 132 11.74 -4.04 4.02
C THR A 132 13.24 -4.36 4.12
N CYS A 133 13.65 -4.98 5.21
CA CYS A 133 15.01 -5.47 5.44
C CYS A 133 16.10 -4.39 5.28
N CYS A 134 15.77 -3.14 5.56
CA CYS A 134 16.68 -2.00 5.42
C CYS A 134 17.25 -1.58 6.78
N SER A 135 18.48 -1.06 6.79
CA SER A 135 19.05 -0.47 8.01
C SER A 135 18.27 0.79 8.39
N ARG A 136 18.35 1.17 9.68
CA ARG A 136 17.70 2.39 10.17
C ARG A 136 18.15 3.63 9.41
N ASP A 137 19.43 3.73 9.06
CA ASP A 137 19.97 4.89 8.35
C ASP A 137 19.38 5.01 6.94
N VAL A 138 19.16 3.88 6.25
CA VAL A 138 18.47 3.84 4.96
C VAL A 138 17.00 4.24 5.10
N ILE A 139 16.32 3.72 6.12
CA ILE A 139 14.91 4.05 6.40
C ILE A 139 14.74 5.56 6.57
N VAL A 140 15.58 6.18 7.41
CA VAL A 140 15.53 7.64 7.66
C VAL A 140 15.88 8.43 6.39
N LYS A 141 16.91 8.01 5.65
CA LYS A 141 17.33 8.68 4.40
C LYS A 141 16.20 8.67 3.37
N VAL A 142 15.60 7.51 3.12
CA VAL A 142 14.54 7.38 2.11
C VAL A 142 13.27 8.08 2.55
N ASP A 143 12.87 7.99 3.82
CA ASP A 143 11.71 8.73 4.33
C ASP A 143 11.86 10.25 4.13
N GLN A 144 13.05 10.80 4.40
CA GLN A 144 13.33 12.22 4.17
C GLN A 144 13.23 12.59 2.67
N ILE A 145 13.75 11.75 1.78
CA ILE A 145 13.62 11.94 0.33
C ILE A 145 12.14 11.90 -0.07
N CYS A 146 11.38 10.92 0.42
CA CYS A 146 9.96 10.78 0.14
C CYS A 146 9.16 11.99 0.63
N HIS A 147 9.39 12.44 1.85
CA HIS A 147 8.71 13.59 2.44
C HIS A 147 8.98 14.89 1.65
N LYS A 148 10.22 15.13 1.20
CA LYS A 148 10.57 16.30 0.37
C LYS A 148 9.83 16.31 -0.98
N ASN A 149 9.51 15.13 -1.51
CA ASN A 149 8.91 14.95 -2.84
C ASN A 149 7.42 14.60 -2.77
N SER A 150 6.78 14.71 -1.60
CA SER A 150 5.36 14.35 -1.38
C SER A 150 5.02 12.89 -1.74
N ILE A 151 5.99 11.99 -1.59
CA ILE A 151 5.84 10.55 -1.84
C ILE A 151 5.42 9.86 -0.54
N LYS A 152 4.50 8.91 -0.64
CA LYS A 152 4.02 8.15 0.51
C LYS A 152 5.07 7.11 0.92
N PHE A 153 5.47 7.12 2.19
CA PHE A 153 6.51 6.24 2.69
C PHE A 153 5.96 5.18 3.63
N PHE A 154 6.42 3.94 3.45
CA PHE A 154 6.12 2.80 4.28
C PHE A 154 7.40 2.03 4.60
N THR A 155 7.45 1.45 5.78
CA THR A 155 8.45 0.42 6.10
C THR A 155 7.89 -0.60 7.07
N GLY A 156 8.44 -1.81 7.06
CA GLY A 156 8.10 -2.84 8.01
C GLY A 156 9.03 -4.03 7.89
N ASP A 157 9.14 -4.78 8.98
CA ASP A 157 9.91 -6.02 9.04
C ASP A 157 9.28 -7.02 10.01
N VAL A 158 9.70 -8.27 9.88
CA VAL A 158 9.27 -9.40 10.72
C VAL A 158 10.49 -10.02 11.41
N PHE A 159 10.38 -10.27 12.71
CA PHE A 159 11.40 -10.87 13.56
C PHE A 159 10.79 -12.00 14.39
N GLY A 160 10.98 -13.24 13.95
CA GLY A 160 10.32 -14.40 14.54
C GLY A 160 8.79 -14.26 14.47
N TYR A 161 8.14 -14.23 15.63
CA TYR A 161 6.68 -14.08 15.75
C TYR A 161 6.18 -12.62 15.76
N HIS A 162 7.09 -11.65 15.78
CA HIS A 162 6.74 -10.23 15.84
C HIS A 162 6.93 -9.58 14.48
N GLY A 163 6.16 -8.54 14.21
CA GLY A 163 6.34 -7.66 13.06
C GLY A 163 6.00 -6.23 13.43
N TYR A 164 6.50 -5.29 12.64
CA TYR A 164 6.10 -3.89 12.74
C TYR A 164 5.81 -3.33 11.35
N THR A 165 4.99 -2.29 11.34
CA THR A 165 4.72 -1.48 10.15
C THR A 165 4.77 -0.02 10.57
N PHE A 166 5.29 0.82 9.68
CA PHE A 166 5.37 2.27 9.84
C PHE A 166 4.92 2.92 8.54
N ALA A 167 4.18 4.02 8.65
CA ALA A 167 3.71 4.79 7.52
C ALA A 167 3.93 6.28 7.82
N ASN A 168 4.55 6.98 6.86
CA ASN A 168 4.64 8.43 6.83
C ASN A 168 3.97 8.91 5.54
N LEU A 169 2.80 9.54 5.72
CA LEU A 169 1.97 10.00 4.60
C LEU A 169 2.07 11.52 4.41
N GLY A 170 2.87 12.22 5.23
CA GLY A 170 2.91 13.67 5.31
C GLY A 170 1.55 14.26 5.69
N GLU A 171 1.11 15.27 4.95
CA GLU A 171 -0.27 15.73 4.97
C GLU A 171 -1.12 14.82 4.07
N HIS A 172 -2.07 14.10 4.68
CA HIS A 172 -2.89 13.13 3.99
C HIS A 172 -4.37 13.42 4.22
N GLU A 173 -5.05 13.84 3.16
CA GLU A 173 -6.50 13.88 3.11
C GLU A 173 -7.06 12.53 2.65
N PHE A 174 -8.14 12.10 3.30
CA PHE A 174 -8.85 10.87 2.95
C PHE A 174 -10.37 11.00 3.13
N VAL A 175 -11.10 10.03 2.58
CA VAL A 175 -12.57 9.94 2.68
C VAL A 175 -12.93 8.70 3.47
N GLU A 176 -13.74 8.89 4.52
CA GLU A 176 -14.28 7.80 5.32
C GLU A 176 -15.80 7.76 5.16
N GLU A 177 -16.33 6.58 4.85
CA GLU A 177 -17.77 6.36 4.83
C GLU A 177 -18.25 6.06 6.25
N LYS A 178 -19.07 6.94 6.82
CA LYS A 178 -19.71 6.71 8.12
C LYS A 178 -21.17 6.35 7.92
N THR A 179 -21.56 5.20 8.47
CA THR A 179 -22.97 4.81 8.58
C THR A 179 -23.63 5.66 9.67
N LYS A 180 -24.72 6.37 9.32
CA LYS A 180 -25.55 6.99 10.35
C LYS A 180 -26.37 5.90 11.03
N VAL A 181 -26.15 5.68 12.32
CA VAL A 181 -27.08 4.88 13.13
C VAL A 181 -28.29 5.78 13.43
N ALA A 182 -29.44 5.47 12.85
CA ALA A 182 -30.69 6.15 13.18
C ALA A 182 -30.98 5.96 14.68
N LYS A 183 -31.07 7.06 15.43
CA LYS A 183 -31.56 7.02 16.82
C LYS A 183 -33.05 6.69 16.77
N VAL A 184 -33.43 5.50 17.23
CA VAL A 184 -34.83 5.17 17.49
C VAL A 184 -35.28 6.03 18.68
N SER A 185 -36.08 7.06 18.42
CA SER A 185 -36.82 7.75 19.46
C SER A 185 -37.88 6.79 20.02
N GLN A 186 -37.80 6.47 21.31
CA GLN A 186 -38.87 5.77 22.03
C GLN A 186 -40.11 6.68 22.07
N GLY A 187 -41.05 6.44 21.16
CA GLY A 187 -42.44 6.87 21.28
C GLY A 187 -43.26 5.69 21.80
N VAL A 188 -43.94 5.89 22.93
CA VAL A 188 -44.92 4.95 23.48
C VAL A 188 -46.16 5.03 22.60
N GLU A 189 -46.62 3.92 22.01
CA GLU A 189 -48.00 3.80 21.55
C GLU A 189 -48.46 2.33 21.51
N ASP A 190 -49.66 2.12 22.05
CA ASP A 190 -50.35 0.86 22.35
C ASP A 190 -51.29 0.49 21.18
N GLY A 191 -51.25 -0.76 20.68
CA GLY A 191 -52.26 -1.30 19.77
C GLY A 191 -51.74 -2.14 18.58
N PRO A 192 -52.48 -3.19 18.13
CA PRO A 192 -51.96 -4.20 17.21
C PRO A 192 -52.43 -3.96 15.76
N ASP A 193 -51.50 -3.92 14.79
CA ASP A 193 -51.65 -4.68 13.55
C ASP A 193 -50.42 -4.63 12.62
N THR A 194 -50.28 -5.72 11.89
CA THR A 194 -49.23 -6.10 10.94
C THR A 194 -48.82 -5.02 9.90
N LYS A 195 -47.51 -4.73 9.82
CA LYS A 195 -46.76 -4.48 8.56
C LYS A 195 -45.28 -4.79 8.77
N ARG A 196 -44.74 -5.68 7.94
CA ARG A 196 -43.31 -6.02 7.90
C ARG A 196 -42.52 -4.73 7.61
N ALA A 197 -41.82 -4.20 8.61
CA ALA A 197 -40.97 -3.02 8.43
C ALA A 197 -39.91 -3.33 7.37
N LYS A 198 -39.96 -2.58 6.27
CA LYS A 198 -38.92 -2.56 5.25
C LYS A 198 -37.66 -2.05 5.96
N LEU A 199 -36.61 -2.87 6.00
CA LEU A 199 -35.32 -2.49 6.60
C LEU A 199 -34.83 -1.24 5.87
N ASP A 200 -34.82 -0.11 6.57
CA ASP A 200 -34.52 1.21 6.01
C ASP A 200 -33.08 1.24 5.50
N SER A 201 -32.89 1.85 4.34
CA SER A 201 -31.58 1.99 3.71
C SER A 201 -30.68 2.75 4.66
N SER A 202 -29.59 2.12 5.11
CA SER A 202 -28.56 2.78 5.90
C SER A 202 -27.99 3.95 5.09
N GLU A 203 -28.42 5.17 5.38
CA GLU A 203 -27.82 6.37 4.80
C GLU A 203 -26.35 6.43 5.23
N THR A 204 -25.46 6.36 4.26
CA THR A 204 -24.03 6.57 4.47
C THR A 204 -23.66 7.99 4.05
N THR A 205 -22.75 8.59 4.82
CA THR A 205 -22.21 9.92 4.51
C THR A 205 -20.70 9.83 4.37
N MET A 206 -20.19 10.39 3.27
CA MET A 206 -18.76 10.53 3.01
C MET A 206 -18.20 11.72 3.80
N VAL A 207 -17.28 11.47 4.72
CA VAL A 207 -16.63 12.50 5.53
C VAL A 207 -15.18 12.66 5.07
N LYS A 208 -14.81 13.87 4.66
CA LYS A 208 -13.40 14.21 4.40
C LYS A 208 -12.67 14.41 5.72
N LYS A 209 -11.53 13.75 5.87
CA LYS A 209 -10.62 13.88 7.02
C LYS A 209 -9.22 14.24 6.52
N ALA A 210 -8.45 14.87 7.40
CA ALA A 210 -7.04 15.16 7.16
C ALA A 210 -6.21 14.62 8.34
N LEU A 211 -5.14 13.91 8.04
CA LEU A 211 -4.08 13.53 8.97
C LEU A 211 -2.85 14.34 8.60
N SER A 212 -2.34 15.12 9.55
CA SER A 212 -1.02 15.75 9.45
C SER A 212 -0.08 15.01 10.39
N GLN A 213 0.93 14.35 9.84
CA GLN A 213 1.99 13.73 10.62
C GLN A 213 3.24 14.61 10.55
N THR A 214 3.52 15.36 11.61
CA THR A 214 4.77 16.13 11.75
C THR A 214 5.73 15.37 12.65
N PHE A 215 6.66 14.62 12.07
CA PHE A 215 7.68 13.90 12.83
C PHE A 215 8.94 14.76 13.03
N LYS A 216 9.23 15.13 14.28
CA LYS A 216 10.55 15.64 14.68
C LYS A 216 11.46 14.44 14.93
N TYR A 217 12.32 14.13 13.97
CA TYR A 217 13.33 13.06 14.06
C TYR A 217 14.18 13.09 15.35
N HIS A 218 14.30 14.26 15.99
CA HIS A 218 15.16 14.47 17.16
C HIS A 218 14.55 14.04 18.52
N GLN A 219 13.26 13.68 18.61
CA GLN A 219 12.62 13.47 19.93
C GLN A 219 11.79 12.18 20.08
N SER A 220 11.55 11.42 19.00
CA SER A 220 10.68 10.23 19.06
C SER A 220 11.41 8.88 19.10
N VAL A 221 12.75 8.85 19.12
CA VAL A 221 13.52 7.59 19.15
C VAL A 221 13.53 6.93 20.54
N HIS A 222 13.06 7.63 21.58
CA HIS A 222 13.02 7.09 22.95
C HIS A 222 11.76 6.27 23.29
N LEU A 223 10.79 6.18 22.39
CA LEU A 223 9.57 5.39 22.59
C LEU A 223 9.42 4.39 21.44
N GLY A 224 10.14 3.27 21.53
CA GLY A 224 9.97 2.14 20.61
C GLY A 224 11.19 1.23 20.41
N LEU A 225 12.39 1.62 20.87
CA LEU A 225 13.62 0.85 20.73
C LEU A 225 14.29 0.60 22.09
N ASN A 226 13.54 0.11 23.08
CA ASN A 226 14.19 -0.56 24.21
C ASN A 226 14.45 -2.01 23.80
N ALA A 227 15.57 -2.21 23.09
CA ALA A 227 16.16 -3.52 22.94
C ALA A 227 16.47 -4.07 24.34
N VAL A 228 15.83 -5.17 24.72
CA VAL A 228 16.26 -5.97 25.87
C VAL A 228 17.64 -6.54 25.51
N PRO A 229 18.72 -6.25 26.26
CA PRO A 229 20.02 -6.85 25.98
C PRO A 229 19.94 -8.34 26.32
N SER A 230 20.14 -9.21 25.32
CA SER A 230 20.39 -10.62 25.59
C SER A 230 21.83 -10.77 26.13
N PRO A 231 22.03 -11.40 27.29
CA PRO A 231 23.36 -11.62 27.82
C PRO A 231 23.90 -12.89 27.15
N HIS A 232 24.61 -12.75 26.02
CA HIS A 232 25.73 -13.61 25.64
C HIS A 232 26.34 -13.08 24.34
N GLY A 233 27.63 -12.74 24.40
CA GLY A 233 28.39 -12.36 23.22
C GLY A 233 28.62 -13.58 22.33
N ASP A 234 28.00 -13.62 21.17
CA ASP A 234 28.50 -14.42 20.05
C ASP A 234 28.32 -13.63 18.75
N LYS A 235 29.45 -13.30 18.12
CA LYS A 235 29.51 -12.69 16.81
C LYS A 235 29.24 -13.77 15.76
N ARG A 236 27.99 -14.06 15.40
CA ARG A 236 27.71 -14.95 14.26
C ARG A 236 26.34 -14.70 13.61
N LYS A 237 26.41 -14.38 12.31
CA LYS A 237 25.37 -14.44 11.26
C LYS A 237 24.08 -15.12 11.71
N HIS A 238 23.06 -14.35 12.08
CA HIS A 238 21.71 -14.87 12.22
C HIS A 238 20.97 -14.68 10.90
N ALA A 239 20.96 -15.73 10.10
CA ALA A 239 19.99 -15.91 9.05
C ALA A 239 18.60 -15.75 9.68
N CYS A 240 17.87 -14.72 9.25
CA CYS A 240 16.49 -14.51 9.64
C CYS A 240 15.67 -15.69 9.10
N ARG A 241 15.45 -16.72 9.92
CA ARG A 241 14.46 -17.77 9.69
C ARG A 241 13.09 -17.08 9.75
N THR A 242 12.57 -16.68 8.59
CA THR A 242 11.18 -16.25 8.47
C THR A 242 10.31 -17.50 8.47
N ASP A 243 9.71 -17.80 9.62
CA ASP A 243 8.65 -18.81 9.68
C ASP A 243 7.49 -18.38 8.79
N VAL A 244 7.12 -19.25 7.85
CA VAL A 244 6.10 -19.09 6.78
C VAL A 244 4.71 -18.68 7.32
N VAL A 245 4.49 -18.77 8.63
CA VAL A 245 3.18 -18.59 9.26
C VAL A 245 2.85 -17.12 9.61
N CYS A 246 3.84 -16.25 9.88
CA CYS A 246 3.58 -14.88 10.34
C CYS A 246 3.60 -13.80 9.25
N GLY A 247 4.27 -14.04 8.11
CA GLY A 247 4.35 -13.12 6.98
C GLY A 247 2.98 -12.61 6.45
N PRO A 248 1.95 -13.46 6.30
CA PRO A 248 0.67 -13.06 5.71
C PRO A 248 -0.11 -12.02 6.53
N ILE A 249 -0.05 -12.07 7.86
CA ILE A 249 -0.81 -11.17 8.76
C ILE A 249 -0.23 -9.75 8.70
N TRP A 250 1.10 -9.64 8.73
CA TRP A 250 1.80 -8.36 8.72
C TRP A 250 1.84 -7.72 7.33
N ALA A 251 2.00 -8.53 6.28
CA ALA A 251 1.81 -8.06 4.91
C ALA A 251 0.39 -7.56 4.65
N SER A 252 -0.63 -8.15 5.29
CA SER A 252 -2.01 -7.66 5.24
C SER A 252 -2.17 -6.31 5.96
N SER A 253 -1.39 -6.03 7.00
CA SER A 253 -1.42 -4.75 7.72
C SER A 253 -0.72 -3.62 6.93
N ILE A 254 0.45 -3.91 6.34
CA ILE A 254 1.11 -2.99 5.40
C ILE A 254 0.20 -2.74 4.20
N TRP A 255 -0.35 -3.81 3.63
CA TRP A 255 -1.32 -3.73 2.56
C TRP A 255 -2.54 -2.90 2.97
N SER A 256 -3.11 -3.10 4.15
CA SER A 256 -4.25 -2.31 4.62
C SER A 256 -3.91 -0.82 4.72
N SER A 257 -2.71 -0.47 5.17
CA SER A 257 -2.25 0.91 5.28
C SER A 257 -1.95 1.55 3.90
N MET A 258 -1.31 0.79 3.01
CA MET A 258 -1.09 1.18 1.61
C MET A 258 -2.39 1.32 0.84
N ARG A 259 -3.33 0.40 1.05
CA ARG A 259 -4.66 0.37 0.47
C ARG A 259 -5.39 1.67 0.80
N THR A 260 -5.47 2.06 2.07
CA THR A 260 -6.04 3.36 2.47
C THR A 260 -5.35 4.50 1.72
N THR A 261 -4.03 4.53 1.72
CA THR A 261 -3.25 5.64 1.15
C THR A 261 -3.37 5.79 -0.37
N VAL A 262 -3.28 4.69 -1.13
CA VAL A 262 -3.29 4.70 -2.60
C VAL A 262 -4.70 4.90 -3.15
N LEU A 263 -5.72 4.41 -2.42
CA LEU A 263 -7.11 4.54 -2.84
C LEU A 263 -7.72 5.92 -2.58
N GLU A 264 -7.05 6.87 -1.92
CA GLU A 264 -7.71 8.05 -1.32
C GLU A 264 -7.25 9.42 -1.83
N GLN A 265 -6.39 9.51 -2.87
CA GLN A 265 -5.96 10.82 -3.42
C GLN A 265 -7.08 11.58 -4.19
N ARG A 266 -7.14 12.91 -4.04
CA ARG A 266 -8.10 13.78 -4.76
C ARG A 266 -7.72 14.04 -6.22
N PRO A 267 -8.70 14.35 -7.09
CA PRO A 267 -8.49 15.21 -8.24
C PRO A 267 -8.38 16.68 -7.79
N SER A 268 -7.26 17.33 -8.09
CA SER A 268 -7.17 18.79 -8.08
C SER A 268 -6.57 19.25 -9.41
N LEU A 269 -7.43 19.73 -10.31
CA LEU A 269 -7.24 20.84 -11.26
C LEU A 269 -8.32 20.79 -12.35
N LEU A 270 -9.54 21.25 -12.04
CA LEU A 270 -10.49 21.78 -13.04
C LEU A 270 -11.74 22.32 -12.33
N HIS A 271 -11.67 23.56 -11.83
CA HIS A 271 -12.76 24.55 -11.83
C HIS A 271 -12.31 25.85 -11.14
N LYS A 272 -11.58 26.68 -11.89
CA LYS A 272 -11.58 28.14 -11.74
C LYS A 272 -11.30 28.76 -13.12
N MET A 273 -12.21 28.59 -14.08
CA MET A 273 -12.41 29.61 -15.11
C MET A 273 -13.61 30.44 -14.66
N ASN A 274 -13.29 31.49 -13.94
CA ASN A 274 -14.17 32.59 -13.64
C ASN A 274 -14.19 33.48 -14.89
N LEU A 275 -15.09 33.20 -15.83
CA LEU A 275 -15.49 34.18 -16.85
C LEU A 275 -16.82 34.77 -16.42
N GLY A 276 -16.75 35.58 -15.36
CA GLY A 276 -17.76 36.58 -15.07
C GLY A 276 -17.73 37.62 -16.18
N GLY A 277 -18.87 37.81 -16.83
CA GLY A 277 -19.07 38.84 -17.84
C GLY A 277 -18.79 40.23 -17.26
N ILE A 278 -18.12 41.06 -18.08
CA ILE A 278 -18.17 42.50 -17.94
C ILE A 278 -18.85 43.04 -19.19
N VAL A 279 -19.99 43.65 -18.91
CA VAL A 279 -20.71 44.61 -19.74
C VAL A 279 -19.77 45.73 -20.17
N ARG A 280 -19.62 45.93 -21.49
CA ARG A 280 -19.77 47.21 -22.20
C ARG A 280 -19.70 46.97 -23.70
#